data_AF-A0A2S6UKF7-F1
#
_entry.id   AF-A0A2S6UKF7-F1
#
_cell.length_a   1.000
_cell.length_b   1.000
_cell.length_c   1.000
_cell.angle_alpha   90.00
_cell.angle_beta   90.00
_cell.angle_gamma   90.00
#
_symmetry.space_group_name_H-M   'P 1'
#
loop_
_entity.id
_entity.type
_entity.pdbx_description
1 polymer ?
#
loop_
_entity_poly.entity_id
_entity_poly.type
_entity_poly.pdbx_seq_one_letter_code
_entity_poly.pdbx_strand_id
1 'polypeptide(L)'
;MEHLLEEFLVNEDTWLRGFVFGFVHVSIMLVGYYSGWSLNRLFKIISNGYVAGIIGAAFSHVFADIIAASLDPHIRSSTIGIALGGILPLIFIPILEKFLVKSEHHIMIGDHEDIRKDLDAH
;
A
#
# COMPACT_ATOMS: atom_id res chain seq x y z
N MET A 1 -3.41 23.75 -34.93
CA MET A 1 -3.03 22.39 -35.34
C MET A 1 -1.81 21.90 -34.56
N GLU A 2 -0.84 22.75 -34.26
CA GLU A 2 0.33 22.35 -33.45
C GLU A 2 0.00 22.01 -31.98
N HIS A 3 -0.91 22.76 -31.34
CA HIS A 3 -1.34 22.50 -29.95
C HIS A 3 -2.08 21.15 -29.74
N LEU A 4 -2.75 20.63 -30.77
CA LEU A 4 -3.45 19.33 -30.71
C LEU A 4 -2.49 18.16 -30.98
N LEU A 5 -1.42 18.40 -31.74
CA LEU A 5 -0.38 17.42 -32.00
C LEU A 5 0.58 17.28 -30.80
N GLU A 6 0.90 18.38 -30.10
CA GLU A 6 1.61 18.32 -28.82
C GLU A 6 0.79 17.57 -27.77
N GLU A 7 -0.50 17.85 -27.63
CA GLU A 7 -1.35 17.16 -26.66
C GLU A 7 -1.50 15.65 -26.98
N PHE A 8 -1.55 15.27 -28.26
CA PHE A 8 -1.64 13.85 -28.65
C PHE A 8 -0.30 13.11 -28.51
N LEU A 9 0.83 13.74 -28.89
CA LEU A 9 2.18 13.17 -28.73
C LEU A 9 2.64 13.11 -27.27
N VAL A 10 2.22 14.07 -26.43
CA VAL A 10 2.45 14.03 -24.98
C VAL A 10 1.55 12.97 -24.30
N ASN A 11 0.36 12.69 -24.84
CA ASN A 11 -0.58 11.73 -24.25
C ASN A 11 -0.27 10.26 -24.54
N GLU A 12 0.32 9.90 -25.68
CA GLU A 12 0.73 8.50 -25.93
C GLU A 12 1.73 8.01 -24.86
N ASP A 13 2.62 8.91 -24.46
CA ASP A 13 3.59 8.69 -23.39
C ASP A 13 2.93 8.54 -22.01
N THR A 14 1.81 9.21 -21.75
CA THR A 14 1.11 9.15 -20.45
C THR A 14 0.57 7.75 -20.16
N TRP A 15 0.03 7.04 -21.16
CA TRP A 15 -0.48 5.68 -21.00
C TRP A 15 0.64 4.69 -20.66
N LEU A 16 1.75 4.77 -21.38
CA LEU A 16 2.91 3.91 -21.15
C LEU A 16 3.56 4.19 -19.78
N ARG A 17 3.65 5.47 -19.37
CA ARG A 17 4.14 5.87 -18.04
C ARG A 17 3.25 5.30 -16.93
N GLY A 18 1.93 5.47 -17.04
CA GLY A 18 0.97 4.89 -16.10
C GLY A 18 1.06 3.37 -16.02
N PHE A 19 1.26 2.70 -17.15
CA PHE A 19 1.49 1.26 -17.21
C PHE A 19 2.77 0.84 -16.47
N VAL A 20 3.91 1.50 -16.74
CA VAL A 20 5.19 1.17 -16.09
C VAL A 20 5.11 1.38 -14.59
N PHE A 21 4.55 2.50 -14.14
CA PHE A 21 4.35 2.76 -12.72
C PHE A 21 3.48 1.68 -12.06
N GLY A 22 2.31 1.40 -12.63
CA GLY A 22 1.38 0.40 -12.10
C GLY A 22 1.99 -1.01 -12.10
N PHE A 23 2.70 -1.38 -13.16
CA PHE A 23 3.38 -2.66 -13.28
C PHE A 23 4.45 -2.84 -12.19
N VAL A 24 5.31 -1.83 -12.00
CA VAL A 24 6.37 -1.86 -10.98
C VAL A 24 5.76 -1.88 -9.58
N HIS A 25 4.81 -0.99 -9.29
CA HIS A 25 4.13 -0.89 -8.00
C HIS A 25 3.51 -2.24 -7.59
N VAL A 26 2.68 -2.84 -8.46
CA VAL A 26 2.00 -4.10 -8.15
C VAL A 26 3.00 -5.27 -8.08
N SER A 27 4.01 -5.30 -8.95
CA SER A 27 5.02 -6.37 -8.93
C SER A 27 5.79 -6.41 -7.62
N ILE A 28 6.21 -5.25 -7.09
CA ILE A 28 6.92 -5.16 -5.80
C ILE A 28 6.02 -5.68 -4.68
N MET A 29 4.74 -5.30 -4.68
CA MET A 29 3.80 -5.78 -3.69
C MET A 29 3.59 -7.29 -3.76
N LEU A 30 3.41 -7.86 -4.96
CA LEU A 30 3.28 -9.30 -5.14
C LEU A 30 4.51 -10.05 -4.63
N VAL A 31 5.71 -9.58 -4.97
CA VAL A 31 6.96 -10.15 -4.45
C VAL A 31 6.99 -10.05 -2.93
N GLY A 32 6.63 -8.90 -2.34
CA GLY A 32 6.56 -8.74 -0.87
C GLY A 32 5.60 -9.74 -0.21
N TYR A 33 4.40 -9.92 -0.77
CA TYR A 33 3.41 -10.87 -0.25
C TYR A 33 3.88 -12.33 -0.36
N TYR A 34 4.39 -12.75 -1.53
CA TYR A 34 4.81 -14.14 -1.75
C TYR A 34 6.16 -14.49 -1.11
N SER A 35 7.06 -13.53 -0.94
CA SER A 35 8.35 -13.75 -0.26
C SER A 35 8.22 -13.85 1.27
N GLY A 36 7.05 -13.55 1.83
CA GLY A 36 6.84 -13.51 3.28
C GLY A 36 7.52 -12.31 3.95
N TRP A 37 8.02 -11.34 3.19
CA TRP A 37 8.46 -10.03 3.68
C TRP A 37 7.23 -9.16 4.01
N SER A 38 6.34 -9.66 4.87
CA SER A 38 5.23 -8.85 5.37
C SER A 38 5.72 -8.05 6.58
N LEU A 39 5.60 -6.73 6.47
CA LEU A 39 5.82 -5.83 7.61
C LEU A 39 4.88 -6.15 8.77
N ASN A 40 3.75 -6.82 8.52
CA ASN A 40 2.86 -7.37 9.56
C ASN A 40 3.62 -8.20 10.59
N ARG A 41 4.63 -8.98 10.17
CA ARG A 41 5.42 -9.80 11.11
C ARG A 41 6.28 -8.93 12.05
N LEU A 42 6.76 -7.79 11.56
CA LEU A 42 7.52 -6.82 12.34
C LEU A 42 6.60 -6.07 13.33
N PHE A 43 5.41 -5.65 12.87
CA PHE A 43 4.46 -4.88 13.68
C PHE A 43 3.63 -5.74 14.65
N LYS A 44 3.48 -7.04 14.39
CA LYS A 44 2.87 -8.01 15.32
C LYS A 44 3.57 -8.08 16.67
N ILE A 45 4.87 -7.78 16.72
CA ILE A 45 5.63 -7.75 17.97
C ILE A 45 5.19 -6.57 18.86
N ILE A 46 4.61 -5.53 18.27
CA ILE A 46 4.37 -4.24 18.94
C ILE A 46 2.86 -3.95 19.07
N SER A 47 1.98 -4.61 18.30
CA SER A 47 0.55 -4.27 18.22
C SER A 47 -0.37 -5.50 18.07
N ASN A 48 -1.68 -5.30 18.28
CA ASN A 48 -2.71 -6.31 18.05
C ASN A 48 -2.69 -6.77 16.58
N GLY A 49 -2.85 -8.08 16.32
CA GLY A 49 -2.62 -8.69 14.99
C GLY A 49 -3.38 -8.01 13.85
N TYR A 50 -4.61 -7.58 14.11
CA TYR A 50 -5.44 -6.83 13.16
C TYR A 50 -4.88 -5.44 12.81
N VAL A 51 -4.51 -4.65 13.83
CA VAL A 51 -3.94 -3.30 13.66
C VAL A 51 -2.56 -3.38 13.01
N ALA A 52 -1.75 -4.36 13.41
CA ALA A 52 -0.48 -4.70 12.76
C ALA A 52 -0.69 -4.97 11.26
N GLY A 53 -1.78 -5.65 10.92
CA GLY A 53 -2.21 -5.94 9.55
C GLY A 53 -2.46 -4.69 8.72
N ILE A 54 -3.27 -3.77 9.23
CA ILE A 54 -3.60 -2.51 8.54
C ILE A 54 -2.35 -1.65 8.36
N ILE A 55 -1.55 -1.48 9.42
CA ILE A 55 -0.34 -0.67 9.39
C ILE A 55 0.68 -1.27 8.41
N GLY A 56 0.90 -2.58 8.45
CA GLY A 56 1.86 -3.24 7.58
C GLY A 56 1.44 -3.20 6.11
N ALA A 57 0.16 -3.39 5.80
CA ALA A 57 -0.37 -3.23 4.44
C ALA A 57 -0.17 -1.79 3.94
N ALA A 58 -0.57 -0.79 4.74
CA ALA A 58 -0.46 0.60 4.33
C ALA A 58 1.00 1.06 4.15
N PHE A 59 1.91 0.63 5.02
CA PHE A 59 3.33 0.92 4.87
C PHE A 59 3.93 0.23 3.64
N SER A 60 3.52 -1.01 3.34
CA SER A 60 3.99 -1.71 2.13
C SER A 60 3.59 -0.99 0.85
N HIS A 61 2.40 -0.38 0.82
CA HIS A 61 1.97 0.49 -0.28
C HIS A 61 2.86 1.73 -0.42
N VAL A 62 3.10 2.47 0.68
CA VAL A 62 3.98 3.65 0.66
C VAL A 62 5.37 3.29 0.14
N PHE A 63 5.91 2.13 0.56
CA PHE A 63 7.22 1.67 0.10
C PHE A 63 7.22 1.31 -1.39
N ALA A 64 6.18 0.62 -1.87
CA ALA A 64 6.02 0.30 -3.29
C ALA A 64 5.89 1.58 -4.14
N ASP A 65 5.14 2.58 -3.66
CA ASP A 65 5.00 3.89 -4.31
C ASP A 65 6.31 4.64 -4.40
N ILE A 66 7.13 4.63 -3.34
CA ILE A 66 8.45 5.26 -3.36
C ILE A 66 9.33 4.63 -4.44
N ILE A 67 9.37 3.31 -4.52
CA ILE A 67 10.20 2.62 -5.51
C ILE A 67 9.67 2.86 -6.92
N ALA A 68 8.37 2.71 -7.13
CA ALA A 68 7.75 2.92 -8.43
C ALA A 68 7.93 4.36 -8.93
N ALA A 69 7.71 5.35 -8.05
CA ALA A 69 7.92 6.76 -8.39
C ALA A 69 9.39 7.10 -8.59
N SER A 70 10.31 6.45 -7.86
CA SER A 70 11.74 6.67 -8.05
C SER A 70 12.25 6.11 -9.39
N LEU A 71 11.64 5.03 -9.88
CA LEU A 71 12.02 4.40 -11.14
C LEU A 71 11.45 5.11 -12.36
N ASP A 72 10.32 5.83 -12.22
CA ASP A 72 9.78 6.68 -13.29
C ASP A 72 10.41 8.09 -13.29
N PRO A 73 11.18 8.46 -14.33
CA PRO A 73 11.84 9.77 -14.44
C PRO A 73 10.88 10.97 -14.35
N HIS A 74 9.60 10.80 -14.71
CA HIS A 74 8.63 11.89 -14.80
C HIS A 74 8.02 12.26 -13.46
N ILE A 75 7.86 11.30 -12.55
CA ILE A 75 7.24 11.49 -11.23
C ILE A 75 8.25 11.37 -10.08
N ARG A 76 9.53 11.08 -10.38
CA ARG A 76 10.63 11.02 -9.39
C ARG A 76 10.75 12.30 -8.55
N SER A 77 10.52 13.46 -9.14
CA SER A 77 10.53 14.74 -8.40
C SER A 77 9.40 14.82 -7.36
N SER A 78 8.31 14.09 -7.56
CA SER A 78 7.16 14.03 -6.66
C SER A 78 7.24 12.88 -5.64
N THR A 79 8.26 12.02 -5.67
CA THR A 79 8.39 10.85 -4.77
C THR A 79 8.25 11.20 -3.29
N ILE A 80 8.87 12.29 -2.83
CA ILE A 80 8.74 12.72 -1.43
C ILE A 80 7.30 13.14 -1.11
N GLY A 81 6.64 13.85 -2.03
CA GLY A 81 5.24 14.23 -1.89
C GLY A 81 4.31 13.03 -1.84
N ILE A 82 4.55 12.02 -2.69
CA ILE A 82 3.82 10.75 -2.69
C ILE A 82 4.02 10.01 -1.36
N ALA A 83 5.26 9.91 -0.88
CA ALA A 83 5.57 9.26 0.39
C ALA A 83 4.87 9.94 1.57
N LEU A 84 5.00 11.26 1.70
CA LEU A 84 4.37 12.04 2.78
C LEU A 84 2.85 11.99 2.68
N GLY A 85 2.30 12.08 1.47
CA GLY A 85 0.88 11.98 1.19
C GLY A 85 0.31 10.59 1.56
N GLY A 86 1.08 9.52 1.37
CA GLY A 86 0.71 8.17 1.78
C GLY A 86 0.83 7.93 3.29
N ILE A 87 1.79 8.55 3.97
CA ILE A 87 1.99 8.42 5.42
C ILE A 87 0.93 9.22 6.21
N LEU A 88 0.55 10.41 5.72
CA LEU A 88 -0.33 11.32 6.46
C LEU A 88 -1.68 10.68 6.88
N PRO A 89 -2.39 9.92 6.02
CA PRO A 89 -3.61 9.22 6.41
C PRO A 89 -3.41 8.16 7.50
N LEU A 90 -2.21 7.59 7.63
CA LEU A 90 -1.95 6.49 8.59
C LEU A 90 -2.07 6.95 10.04
N ILE A 91 -1.88 8.25 10.30
CA ILE A 91 -2.04 8.85 11.62
C ILE A 91 -3.50 8.72 12.11
N PHE A 92 -4.46 8.61 11.19
CA PHE A 92 -5.88 8.47 11.53
C PHE A 92 -6.30 7.03 11.84
N ILE A 93 -5.44 6.01 11.65
CA ILE A 93 -5.79 4.60 11.89
C ILE A 93 -6.44 4.37 13.27
N PRO A 94 -5.89 4.88 14.40
CA PRO A 94 -6.50 4.67 15.72
C PRO A 94 -7.88 5.31 15.87
N ILE A 95 -8.11 6.44 15.18
CA ILE A 95 -9.40 7.15 15.17
C ILE A 95 -10.40 6.33 14.36
N LEU A 96 -10.03 5.89 13.16
CA LEU A 96 -10.88 5.08 12.29
C LEU A 96 -11.26 3.76 12.96
N GLU A 97 -10.34 3.11 13.67
CA GLU A 97 -10.62 1.89 14.44
C GLU A 97 -11.70 2.15 15.52
N LYS A 98 -11.56 3.25 16.28
CA LYS A 98 -12.50 3.59 17.36
C LYS A 98 -13.91 3.94 16.86
N PHE A 99 -14.02 4.59 15.70
CA PHE A 99 -15.28 5.18 15.22
C PHE A 99 -15.96 4.42 14.07
N LEU A 100 -15.22 3.66 13.26
CA LEU A 100 -15.77 2.94 12.09
C LEU A 100 -15.80 1.42 12.27
N VAL A 101 -14.87 0.84 13.05
CA VAL A 101 -14.76 -0.62 13.17
C VAL A 101 -15.51 -1.11 14.42
N LYS A 102 -16.83 -1.26 14.26
CA LYS A 102 -17.71 -2.00 15.19
C LYS A 102 -18.61 -2.99 14.44
N SER A 103 -18.04 -3.73 13.48
CA SER A 103 -18.76 -4.88 12.90
C SER A 103 -18.63 -6.07 13.86
N GLU A 104 -19.74 -6.62 14.33
CA GLU A 104 -19.76 -7.86 15.13
C GLU A 104 -19.32 -9.09 14.32
N HIS A 105 -19.15 -8.95 13.00
CA HIS A 105 -18.49 -9.92 12.17
C HIS A 105 -17.01 -9.55 12.09
N HIS A 106 -16.25 -9.97 13.10
CA HIS A 106 -14.79 -9.97 13.02
C HIS A 106 -14.40 -10.90 11.85
N ILE A 107 -14.04 -10.30 10.72
CA ILE A 107 -13.45 -11.06 9.63
C ILE A 107 -12.09 -11.50 10.17
N MET A 108 -11.88 -12.83 10.22
CA MET A 108 -10.63 -13.42 10.64
C MET A 108 -9.53 -12.98 9.67
N ILE A 109 -8.80 -11.92 10.03
CA ILE A 109 -7.78 -11.29 9.21
C ILE A 109 -6.48 -11.39 9.99
N GLY A 110 -5.61 -12.30 9.55
CA GLY A 110 -4.34 -12.57 10.19
C GLY A 110 -3.59 -13.67 9.45
N ASP A 111 -2.37 -13.97 9.88
CA ASP A 111 -1.67 -15.14 9.35
C ASP A 111 -2.26 -16.43 9.92
N HIS A 112 -1.76 -17.58 9.47
CA HIS A 112 -2.22 -18.89 9.95
C HIS A 112 -2.18 -19.05 11.47
N GLU A 113 -1.30 -18.33 12.19
CA GLU A 113 -1.24 -18.40 13.65
C GLU A 113 -2.35 -17.60 14.33
N ASP A 114 -2.74 -16.45 13.77
CA ASP A 114 -3.85 -15.66 14.31
C ASP A 114 -5.18 -16.40 14.10
N ILE A 115 -5.36 -16.94 12.89
CA ILE A 115 -6.53 -17.77 12.54
C ILE A 115 -6.62 -18.98 13.48
N ARG A 116 -5.49 -19.64 13.78
CA ARG A 116 -5.48 -20.76 14.71
C ARG A 116 -5.81 -20.32 16.14
N LYS A 117 -5.28 -19.19 16.60
CA LYS A 117 -5.56 -18.66 17.94
C LYS A 117 -7.04 -18.32 18.14
N ASP A 118 -7.70 -17.67 17.17
CA ASP A 118 -9.11 -17.36 17.37
C ASP A 118 -10.02 -18.59 17.14
N LEU A 119 -9.58 -19.60 16.37
CA LEU A 119 -10.26 -20.91 16.29
C LEU A 119 -10.17 -21.68 17.62
N ASP A 120 -9.00 -21.68 18.26
CA ASP A 120 -8.76 -22.39 19.53
C ASP A 120 -9.36 -21.64 20.75
N ALA A 121 -9.75 -20.38 20.59
CA ALA A 121 -10.35 -19.54 21.63
C ALA A 121 -11.89 -19.63 21.70
N HIS A 122 -12.53 -20.47 20.87
CA HIS A 122 -13.97 -20.76 20.88
C HIS A 122 -14.22 -22.25 21.13
#